data_AF-K5CYU7-F1
#
_entry.id   AF-K5CYU7-F1
#
_cell.length_a   1.000
_cell.length_b   1.000
_cell.length_c   1.000
_cell.angle_alpha   90.00
_cell.angle_beta   90.00
_cell.angle_gamma   90.00
#
_symmetry.space_group_name_H-M   'P 1'
#
loop_
_entity.id
_entity.type
_entity.pdbx_description
1 polymer ?
#
loop_
_entity_poly.entity_id
_entity_poly.type
_entity_poly.pdbx_seq_one_letter_code
_entity_poly.pdbx_strand_id
1 'polypeptide(L)'
;MRCSTEIVVGRQGELRMIYDESFDLQQLGHVHIERGSHVEPTMNAKWTADLSPVGGPVLGPFALRSEAIEAEIEWLHCHWLLPDSDSPP
;
A
#
# COMPACT_ATOMS: atom_id res chain seq x y z
N MET A 1 10.17 -3.16 14.24
CA MET A 1 10.33 -3.72 12.88
C MET A 1 9.54 -5.01 12.82
N ARG A 2 8.36 -5.01 12.22
CA ARG A 2 7.68 -6.24 11.85
C ARG A 2 8.05 -6.48 10.38
N CYS A 3 8.93 -7.44 10.13
CA CYS A 3 9.37 -7.84 8.79
C CYS A 3 8.43 -8.90 8.21
N SER A 4 7.12 -8.79 8.45
CA SER A 4 6.14 -9.76 7.98
C SER A 4 5.48 -9.23 6.72
N THR A 5 5.85 -9.80 5.58
CA THR A 5 5.13 -9.60 4.31
C THR A 5 3.84 -10.40 4.36
N GLU A 6 2.72 -9.76 4.03
CA GLU A 6 1.40 -10.38 3.97
C GLU A 6 0.95 -10.47 2.51
N ILE A 7 0.42 -11.64 2.13
CA ILE A 7 -0.15 -11.89 0.80
C ILE A 7 -1.57 -12.39 1.01
N VAL A 8 -2.53 -11.72 0.38
CA VAL A 8 -3.94 -12.10 0.39
C VAL A 8 -4.25 -12.88 -0.88
N VAL A 9 -4.89 -14.04 -0.72
CA VAL A 9 -5.40 -14.85 -1.83
C VAL A 9 -6.88 -14.54 -2.01
N GLY A 10 -7.21 -13.98 -3.16
CA GLY A 10 -8.58 -13.67 -3.56
C GLY A 10 -9.35 -14.90 -4.04
N ARG A 11 -10.67 -14.74 -4.20
CA ARG A 11 -11.58 -15.86 -4.49
C ARG A 11 -11.38 -16.47 -5.88
N GLN A 12 -10.80 -15.71 -6.81
CA GLN A 12 -10.53 -16.16 -8.18
C GLN A 12 -9.07 -16.63 -8.33
N GLY A 13 -8.32 -16.71 -7.23
CA GLY A 13 -6.91 -17.11 -7.22
C GLY A 13 -5.93 -15.98 -7.51
N GLU A 14 -6.41 -14.74 -7.55
CA GLU A 14 -5.57 -13.54 -7.62
C GLU A 14 -4.83 -13.31 -6.30
N LEU A 15 -3.58 -12.86 -6.40
CA LEU A 15 -2.76 -12.52 -5.23
C LEU A 15 -2.68 -10.99 -5.12
N ARG A 16 -2.86 -10.47 -3.91
CA ARG A 16 -2.66 -9.06 -3.58
C ARG A 16 -1.70 -8.93 -2.41
N MET A 17 -0.75 -8.00 -2.53
CA MET A 17 0.18 -7.65 -1.46
C MET A 17 0.64 -6.20 -1.59
N ILE A 18 1.14 -5.65 -0.50
CA ILE A 18 1.96 -4.44 -0.53
C ILE A 18 3.37 -4.87 -0.95
N TYR A 19 3.91 -4.21 -1.98
CA TYR A 19 5.21 -4.56 -2.53
C TYR A 19 6.31 -4.43 -1.47
N ASP A 20 7.11 -5.49 -1.32
CA ASP A 20 8.28 -5.56 -0.46
C ASP A 20 9.37 -6.34 -1.19
N GLU A 21 10.64 -5.94 -1.02
CA GLU A 21 11.77 -6.50 -1.77
C GLU A 21 12.26 -7.86 -1.22
N SER A 22 11.66 -8.39 -0.16
CA SER A 22 12.05 -9.68 0.44
C SER A 22 11.68 -10.91 -0.39
N PHE A 23 10.85 -10.75 -1.42
CA PHE A 23 10.28 -11.87 -2.18
C PHE A 23 10.29 -11.61 -3.70
N ASP A 24 10.74 -12.60 -4.48
CA ASP A 24 10.75 -12.53 -5.93
C ASP A 24 9.35 -12.87 -6.51
N LEU A 25 8.58 -11.82 -6.81
CA LEU A 25 7.21 -11.93 -7.29
C LEU A 25 7.07 -12.66 -8.64
N GLN A 26 8.12 -12.70 -9.46
CA GLN A 26 8.07 -13.38 -10.76
C GLN A 26 7.87 -14.89 -10.60
N GLN A 27 8.19 -15.45 -9.43
CA GLN A 27 7.96 -16.87 -9.13
C GLN A 27 6.49 -17.20 -8.85
N LEU A 28 5.63 -16.20 -8.61
CA LEU A 28 4.20 -16.40 -8.32
C LEU A 28 3.32 -16.35 -9.57
N GLY A 29 3.84 -15.86 -10.69
CA GLY A 29 3.10 -15.77 -11.96
C GLY A 29 3.21 -14.40 -12.62
N HIS A 30 2.14 -13.98 -13.29
CA HIS A 30 2.10 -12.68 -13.97
C HIS A 30 1.89 -11.55 -12.96
N VAL A 31 2.88 -10.68 -12.83
CA VAL A 31 2.89 -9.59 -11.84
C VAL A 31 2.40 -8.28 -12.47
N HIS A 32 1.46 -7.62 -11.81
CA HIS A 32 1.07 -6.24 -12.10
C HIS A 32 1.47 -5.34 -10.92
N ILE A 33 2.25 -4.30 -11.18
CA ILE A 33 2.77 -3.39 -10.14
C ILE A 33 2.22 -1.99 -10.40
N GLU A 34 1.58 -1.42 -9.39
CA GLU A 34 1.06 -0.07 -9.39
C GLU A 34 1.52 0.69 -8.14
N ARG A 35 1.47 2.02 -8.17
CA ARG A 35 1.82 2.83 -7.01
C ARG A 35 0.67 2.82 -6.00
N GLY A 36 0.97 2.57 -4.73
CA GLY A 36 -0.01 2.65 -3.65
C GLY A 36 -0.35 4.08 -3.23
N SER A 37 0.63 4.98 -3.19
CA SER A 37 0.43 6.40 -2.87
C SER A 37 1.52 7.29 -3.49
N HIS A 38 1.39 8.61 -3.44
CA HIS A 38 2.48 9.58 -3.64
C HIS A 38 2.94 10.16 -2.30
N VAL A 39 4.18 9.84 -1.88
CA VAL A 39 4.79 10.40 -0.67
C VAL A 39 5.68 11.58 -1.04
N GLU A 40 5.19 12.80 -0.81
CA GLU A 40 5.82 14.03 -1.30
C GLU A 40 6.00 15.06 -0.16
N PRO A 41 7.04 15.92 -0.25
CA PRO A 41 7.17 17.05 0.66
C PRO A 41 6.18 18.16 0.30
N THR A 42 5.66 18.83 1.32
CA THR A 42 4.84 20.03 1.23
C THR A 42 5.71 21.29 1.22
N MET A 43 5.13 22.44 0.85
CA MET A 43 5.81 23.74 0.88
C MET A 43 6.33 24.13 2.29
N ASN A 44 5.78 23.53 3.35
CA ASN A 44 6.13 23.84 4.74
C ASN A 44 7.18 22.86 5.31
N ALA A 45 7.94 22.17 4.46
CA ALA A 45 8.92 21.15 4.86
C ALA A 45 8.33 20.02 5.74
N LYS A 46 7.08 19.67 5.48
CA LYS A 46 6.36 18.49 6.01
C LYS A 46 6.13 17.48 4.91
N TRP A 47 5.67 16.27 5.23
CA TRP A 47 5.42 15.20 4.27
C TRP A 47 3.96 14.79 4.24
N THR A 48 3.44 14.42 3.08
CA THR A 48 2.10 13.84 2.92
C THR A 48 2.17 12.56 2.12
N ALA A 49 1.24 11.63 2.37
CA ALA A 49 1.05 10.44 1.55
C ALA A 49 -0.33 10.52 0.86
N ASP A 50 -0.35 10.72 -0.46
CA ASP A 50 -1.58 10.81 -1.26
C ASP A 50 -1.93 9.43 -1.85
N LEU A 51 -2.94 8.78 -1.27
CA LEU A 51 -3.41 7.44 -1.63
C LEU A 51 -4.42 7.44 -2.80
N SER A 52 -4.56 8.55 -3.55
CA SER A 52 -5.44 8.61 -4.72
C SER A 52 -5.21 7.52 -5.79
N PRO A 53 -4.00 6.95 -6.01
CA PRO A 53 -3.83 5.82 -6.93
C PRO A 53 -4.71 4.61 -6.62
N VAL A 54 -5.05 4.42 -5.36
CA VAL A 54 -5.89 3.32 -4.87
C VAL A 54 -7.25 3.80 -4.35
N GLY A 55 -7.64 5.04 -4.67
CA GLY A 55 -8.90 5.64 -4.23
C GLY A 55 -8.94 6.06 -2.75
N GLY A 56 -7.78 6.16 -2.10
CA GLY A 56 -7.64 6.55 -0.70
C GLY A 56 -7.52 8.07 -0.47
N PRO A 57 -7.42 8.49 0.81
CA PRO A 57 -7.27 9.89 1.21
C PRO A 57 -5.83 10.40 1.09
N VAL A 58 -5.64 11.70 1.35
CA VAL A 58 -4.32 12.28 1.62
C VAL A 58 -4.05 12.24 3.12
N LEU A 59 -2.97 11.58 3.55
CA LEU A 59 -2.54 11.49 4.94
C LEU A 59 -1.49 12.56 5.27
N GLY A 60 -1.52 13.07 6.50
CA GLY A 60 -0.57 14.04 7.04
C GLY A 60 -1.20 15.41 7.30
N PRO A 61 -0.39 16.48 7.38
CA PRO A 61 1.06 16.51 7.16
C PRO A 61 1.88 15.90 8.32
N PHE A 62 2.95 15.17 7.98
CA PHE A 62 3.92 14.55 8.89
C PHE A 62 5.22 15.34 8.96
N ALA A 63 5.98 15.20 10.05
CA ALA A 63 7.26 15.89 10.18
C ALA A 63 8.36 15.21 9.36
N LEU A 64 8.35 13.88 9.29
CA LEU A 64 9.37 13.07 8.63
C LEU A 64 8.77 12.27 7.47
N ARG A 65 9.60 12.00 6.45
CA ARG A 65 9.22 11.11 5.34
C ARG A 65 8.86 9.71 5.84
N SER A 66 9.60 9.20 6.83
CA SER A 66 9.37 7.87 7.39
C SER A 66 8.00 7.74 8.06
N GLU A 67 7.51 8.80 8.71
CA GLU A 67 6.16 8.83 9.30
C GLU A 67 5.08 8.75 8.23
N ALA A 68 5.26 9.46 7.12
CA ALA A 68 4.33 9.41 5.99
C ALA A 68 4.28 8.01 5.34
N ILE A 69 5.43 7.33 5.23
CA ILE A 69 5.52 5.96 4.72
C ILE A 69 4.89 4.96 5.69
N GLU A 70 5.13 5.11 7.00
CA GLU A 70 4.51 4.25 8.00
C GLU A 70 2.98 4.37 7.96
N ALA A 71 2.47 5.60 7.86
CA ALA A 71 1.04 5.86 7.73
C ALA A 71 0.45 5.36 6.40
N GLU A 72 1.19 5.48 5.29
CA GLU A 72 0.83 4.89 3.99
C GLU A 72 0.64 3.36 4.13
N ILE A 73 1.67 2.67 4.65
CA ILE A 73 1.67 1.22 4.80
C ILE A 73 0.52 0.78 5.70
N GLU A 74 0.35 1.41 6.87
CA GLU A 74 -0.75 1.12 7.80
C GLU A 74 -2.11 1.27 7.12
N TRP A 75 -2.32 2.35 6.37
CA TRP A 75 -3.59 2.58 5.68
C TRP A 75 -3.84 1.52 4.61
N LEU A 76 -2.83 1.20 3.79
CA LEU A 76 -2.95 0.17 2.75
C LEU A 76 -3.26 -1.20 3.35
N HIS A 77 -2.66 -1.56 4.49
CA HIS A 77 -2.98 -2.81 5.19
C HIS A 77 -4.45 -2.83 5.66
N CYS A 78 -4.92 -1.75 6.27
CA CYS A 78 -6.26 -1.71 6.86
C CYS A 78 -7.40 -1.56 5.84
N HIS A 79 -7.16 -0.95 4.67
CA HIS A 79 -8.24 -0.53 3.77
C HIS A 79 -8.11 -1.02 2.32
N TRP A 80 -6.91 -1.42 1.87
CA TRP A 80 -6.70 -1.83 0.47
C TRP A 80 -6.30 -3.29 0.31
N LEU A 81 -5.46 -3.79 1.23
CA LEU A 81 -4.91 -5.14 1.16
C LEU A 81 -5.99 -6.20 1.39
N LEU A 82 -6.82 -6.00 2.41
CA LEU A 82 -7.95 -6.88 2.69
C LEU A 82 -9.11 -6.51 1.76
N PRO A 83 -9.62 -7.43 0.93
CA PRO A 83 -10.80 -7.15 0.14
C PRO A 83 -12.00 -6.99 1.07
N ASP A 84 -12.84 -5.98 0.82
CA ASP A 84 -14.19 -5.95 1.38
C ASP A 84 -14.86 -7.27 1.00
N SER A 85 -15.46 -7.95 1.98
CA SER A 85 -16.12 -9.24 1.78
C SER A 85 -17.32 -9.19 0.80
N ASP A 86 -17.60 -8.04 0.18
CA ASP A 86 -18.83 -7.73 -0.54
C ASP A 86 -18.64 -7.13 -1.95
N SER A 87 -17.45 -7.13 -2.54
CA SER A 87 -17.33 -6.79 -3.97
C SER A 87 -17.90 -7.92 -4.84
N PRO A 88 -18.92 -7.68 -5.68
CA PRO A 88 -19.50 -8.72 -6.53
C PRO A 88 -18.51 -9.15 -7.62
N PRO A 89 -18.67 -10.38 -8.17
CA PRO A 89 -17.76 -10.99 -9.14
C PRO A 89 -17.66 -10.21 -10.46
#